data_AF-A0A847QC32-F1
#
_entry.id   AF-A0A847QC32-F1
#
_cell.length_a   1.000
_cell.length_b   1.000
_cell.length_c   1.000
_cell.angle_alpha   90.00
_cell.angle_beta   90.00
_cell.angle_gamma   90.00
#
_symmetry.space_group_name_H-M   'P 1'
#
loop_
_entity.id
_entity.type
_entity.pdbx_description
1 polymer ?
#
loop_
_entity_poly.entity_id
_entity_poly.type
_entity_poly.pdbx_seq_one_letter_code
_entity_poly.pdbx_strand_id
1 'polypeptide(L)'
;MKSLFFRLYLWGMSLLASLRPIKEKNIVVLNGSGRSGSNGYLFYKYIKANHPDYDVTLVEPWPSSHLSWETWKKIGAAKYVITTHQPFKARRAQINIQFWHGVPLKRMGFMAHNTCYRANKRNQKLWHKNADMVTSSSDLYETLMSACMAIEGKKYQKLGFPRIDYIDQPAIAKEKLLEDLFKTKDEQAKIGIYMPTFRYELEDPSVMEMIKQGNFFAFLGFDPYKLNDALKDNHQYLIVKLHPYEMRMFDNFNSQFSNVAFLNNDYLFENDIDLYELLGDTDFLITDFSSI
;
A
#
# COMPACT_ATOMS: atom_id res chain seq x y z
N MET A 1 -25.03 -9.66 1.65
CA MET A 1 -24.84 -11.09 1.98
C MET A 1 -23.36 -11.49 2.05
N LYS A 2 -22.54 -11.29 1.01
CA LYS A 2 -21.09 -11.64 1.03
C LYS A 2 -20.31 -11.04 2.22
N SER A 3 -20.58 -9.79 2.60
CA SER A 3 -19.90 -9.16 3.75
C SER A 3 -20.32 -9.72 5.12
N LEU A 4 -21.49 -10.36 5.24
CA LEU A 4 -21.94 -10.97 6.49
C LEU A 4 -21.21 -12.29 6.72
N PHE A 5 -21.16 -13.17 5.72
CA PHE A 5 -20.43 -14.43 5.80
C PHE A 5 -18.95 -14.23 6.08
N PHE A 6 -18.33 -13.23 5.45
CA PHE A 6 -16.93 -12.90 5.72
C PHE A 6 -16.71 -12.45 7.18
N ARG A 7 -17.65 -11.70 7.75
CA ARG A 7 -17.58 -11.31 9.17
C ARG A 7 -17.78 -12.49 10.10
N LEU A 8 -18.71 -13.39 9.79
CA LEU A 8 -18.91 -14.62 10.55
C LEU A 8 -17.66 -15.51 10.51
N TYR A 9 -17.03 -15.63 9.33
CA TYR A 9 -15.74 -16.28 9.17
C TYR A 9 -14.67 -15.64 10.05
N LEU A 10 -14.46 -14.31 9.94
CA LEU A 10 -13.45 -13.62 10.76
C LEU A 10 -13.73 -13.77 12.26
N TRP A 11 -14.99 -13.72 12.67
CA TRP A 11 -15.38 -13.92 14.07
C TRP A 11 -15.08 -15.35 14.55
N GLY A 12 -15.47 -16.36 13.77
CA GLY A 12 -15.22 -17.77 14.11
C GLY A 12 -13.73 -18.09 14.16
N MET A 13 -12.97 -17.63 13.16
CA MET A 13 -11.52 -17.83 13.14
C MET A 13 -10.82 -17.05 14.25
N SER A 14 -11.26 -15.83 14.55
CA SER A 14 -10.77 -15.04 15.69
C SER A 14 -11.02 -15.77 17.01
N LEU A 15 -12.20 -16.36 17.19
CA LEU A 15 -12.55 -17.13 18.38
C LEU A 15 -11.62 -18.34 18.54
N LEU A 16 -11.45 -19.13 17.48
CA LEU A 16 -10.54 -20.29 17.50
C LEU A 16 -9.08 -19.89 17.73
N ALA A 17 -8.62 -18.82 17.08
CA ALA A 17 -7.27 -18.28 17.25
C ALA A 17 -7.03 -17.75 18.68
N SER A 18 -8.07 -17.18 19.32
CA SER A 18 -7.98 -16.65 20.68
C SER A 18 -7.66 -17.68 21.76
N LEU A 19 -7.82 -18.98 21.46
CA LEU A 19 -7.52 -20.09 22.36
C LEU A 19 -6.02 -20.41 22.45
N ARG A 20 -5.20 -19.88 21.54
CA ARG A 20 -3.74 -20.11 21.59
C ARG A 20 -3.11 -19.33 22.74
N PRO A 21 -2.05 -19.79 23.42
CA PRO A 21 -1.36 -18.94 24.41
C PRO A 21 -0.68 -17.75 23.71
N ILE A 22 -0.62 -16.59 24.37
CA ILE A 22 0.18 -15.44 23.87
C ILE A 22 1.65 -15.77 24.02
N LYS A 23 2.44 -15.44 23.00
CA LYS A 23 3.90 -15.48 23.01
C LYS A 23 4.43 -14.04 22.97
N GLU A 24 5.17 -13.63 24.01
CA GLU A 24 5.57 -12.23 24.22
C GLU A 24 6.45 -11.66 23.10
N LYS A 25 7.25 -12.50 22.43
CA LYS A 25 8.14 -12.11 21.33
C LYS A 25 7.54 -12.35 19.93
N ASN A 26 6.24 -12.60 19.82
CA ASN A 26 5.59 -12.82 18.53
C ASN A 26 4.91 -11.54 18.02
N ILE A 27 5.24 -11.19 16.77
CA ILE A 27 4.66 -10.07 16.03
C ILE A 27 3.97 -10.64 14.78
N VAL A 28 2.75 -10.20 14.52
CA VAL A 28 2.07 -10.48 13.25
C VAL A 28 1.73 -9.17 12.56
N VAL A 29 2.18 -9.04 11.31
CA VAL A 29 1.86 -7.91 10.45
C VAL A 29 0.74 -8.32 9.50
N LEU A 30 -0.42 -7.69 9.64
CA LEU A 30 -1.59 -7.87 8.80
C LEU A 30 -1.58 -6.79 7.72
N ASN A 31 -0.96 -7.11 6.57
CA ASN A 31 -0.72 -6.15 5.50
C ASN A 31 -1.81 -6.22 4.41
N GLY A 32 -2.56 -5.14 4.26
CA GLY A 32 -3.50 -4.96 3.14
C GLY A 32 -2.96 -4.11 2.00
N SER A 33 -1.80 -3.48 2.16
CA SER A 33 -1.27 -2.49 1.19
C SER A 33 -0.48 -3.11 0.03
N GLY A 34 -0.23 -4.42 0.06
CA GLY A 34 0.65 -5.05 -0.93
C GLY A 34 2.10 -4.56 -0.79
N ARG A 35 2.78 -4.44 -1.94
CA ARG A 35 4.16 -3.92 -2.08
C ARG A 35 4.23 -2.51 -2.69
N SER A 36 3.12 -1.78 -2.75
CA SER A 36 3.06 -0.46 -3.41
C SER A 36 2.90 0.68 -2.40
N GLY A 37 3.83 0.78 -1.43
CA GLY A 37 3.81 1.81 -0.39
C GLY A 37 3.37 1.30 0.97
N SER A 38 3.84 0.11 1.35
CA SER A 38 3.41 -0.60 2.56
C SER A 38 4.27 -0.30 3.78
N ASN A 39 3.65 0.36 4.76
CA ASN A 39 4.19 0.48 6.10
C ASN A 39 4.41 -0.88 6.77
N GLY A 40 3.52 -1.84 6.52
CA GLY A 40 3.55 -3.15 7.17
C GLY A 40 4.71 -4.01 6.67
N TYR A 41 4.88 -4.07 5.35
CA TYR A 41 5.92 -4.90 4.75
C TYR A 41 7.33 -4.37 5.07
N LEU A 42 7.54 -3.06 4.99
CA LEU A 42 8.84 -2.46 5.34
C LEU A 42 9.16 -2.60 6.83
N PHE A 43 8.18 -2.44 7.72
CA PHE A 43 8.37 -2.77 9.13
C PHE A 43 8.70 -4.25 9.35
N TYR A 44 8.05 -5.16 8.63
CA TYR A 44 8.37 -6.58 8.69
C TYR A 44 9.83 -6.86 8.28
N LYS A 45 10.31 -6.26 7.18
CA LYS A 45 11.72 -6.36 6.76
C LYS A 45 12.65 -5.86 7.86
N TYR A 46 12.37 -4.67 8.40
CA TYR A 46 13.16 -4.06 9.46
C TYR A 46 13.28 -4.96 10.69
N ILE A 47 12.17 -5.49 11.21
CA ILE A 47 12.17 -6.39 12.37
C ILE A 47 12.95 -7.66 12.08
N LYS A 48 12.74 -8.28 10.91
CA LYS A 48 13.43 -9.51 10.52
C LYS A 48 14.95 -9.33 10.46
N ALA A 49 15.42 -8.17 10.01
CA ALA A 49 16.84 -7.86 9.90
C ALA A 49 17.49 -7.44 11.23
N ASN A 50 16.80 -6.62 12.03
CA ASN A 50 17.41 -5.94 13.19
C ASN A 50 17.01 -6.51 14.55
N HIS A 51 15.94 -7.32 14.60
CA HIS A 51 15.40 -7.87 15.84
C HIS A 51 15.14 -9.39 15.69
N PRO A 52 16.18 -10.20 15.46
CA PRO A 52 16.04 -11.65 15.23
C PRO A 52 15.53 -12.41 16.46
N ASP A 53 15.49 -11.76 17.63
CA ASP A 53 14.91 -12.32 18.85
C ASP A 53 13.37 -12.30 18.83
N TYR A 54 12.75 -11.59 17.89
CA TYR A 54 11.31 -11.61 17.64
C TYR A 54 10.92 -12.58 16.52
N ASP A 55 9.86 -13.36 16.75
CA ASP A 55 9.21 -14.17 15.72
C ASP A 55 8.16 -13.31 15.00
N VAL A 56 8.54 -12.77 13.85
CA VAL A 56 7.69 -11.91 13.02
C VAL A 56 7.08 -12.68 11.85
N THR A 57 5.76 -12.55 11.67
CA THR A 57 5.05 -13.14 10.53
C THR A 57 4.31 -12.06 9.74
N LEU A 58 4.57 -12.02 8.43
CA LEU A 58 3.80 -11.22 7.47
C LEU A 58 2.59 -12.02 6.99
N VAL A 59 1.41 -11.40 7.02
CA VAL A 59 0.17 -11.91 6.43
C VAL A 59 -0.28 -10.95 5.35
N GLU A 60 -0.10 -11.37 4.11
CA GLU A 60 -0.40 -10.61 2.89
C GLU A 60 -0.98 -11.58 1.85
N PRO A 61 -2.17 -11.30 1.27
CA PRO A 61 -3.03 -10.14 1.52
C PRO A 61 -3.83 -10.26 2.83
N TRP A 62 -4.12 -9.11 3.45
CA TRP A 62 -5.07 -8.99 4.56
C TRP A 62 -6.14 -7.91 4.30
N PRO A 63 -7.43 -8.17 4.61
CA PRO A 63 -7.98 -9.41 5.15
C PRO A 63 -8.24 -10.46 4.05
N SER A 64 -8.23 -11.75 4.41
CA SER A 64 -8.44 -12.86 3.45
C SER A 64 -9.22 -14.02 4.07
N SER A 65 -10.08 -14.66 3.27
CA SER A 65 -10.81 -15.89 3.65
C SER A 65 -10.02 -17.17 3.36
N HIS A 66 -8.85 -17.05 2.74
CA HIS A 66 -8.04 -18.19 2.28
C HIS A 66 -6.80 -18.42 3.16
N LEU A 67 -6.76 -17.82 4.36
CA LEU A 67 -5.66 -18.01 5.28
C LEU A 67 -5.69 -19.44 5.84
N SER A 68 -4.52 -20.08 5.86
CA SER A 68 -4.35 -21.40 6.46
C SER A 68 -4.60 -21.34 7.98
N TRP A 69 -4.90 -22.50 8.57
CA TRP A 69 -5.03 -22.59 10.02
C TRP A 69 -3.71 -22.27 10.74
N GLU A 70 -2.55 -22.60 10.16
CA GLU A 70 -1.25 -22.21 10.70
C GLU A 70 -1.11 -20.68 10.83
N THR A 71 -1.54 -19.93 9.82
CA THR A 71 -1.53 -18.47 9.86
C THR A 71 -2.45 -17.95 10.97
N TRP A 72 -3.65 -18.51 11.13
CA TRP A 72 -4.55 -18.15 12.22
C TRP A 72 -4.00 -18.49 13.61
N LYS A 73 -3.27 -19.61 13.75
CA LYS A 73 -2.57 -19.94 14.99
C LYS A 73 -1.51 -18.90 15.34
N LYS A 74 -0.74 -18.42 14.35
CA LYS A 74 0.23 -17.33 14.52
C LYS A 74 -0.46 -16.01 14.91
N ILE A 75 -1.54 -15.64 14.21
CA ILE A 75 -2.36 -14.46 14.54
C ILE A 75 -2.86 -14.54 15.99
N GLY A 76 -3.36 -15.69 16.41
CA GLY A 76 -3.86 -15.90 17.77
C GLY A 76 -2.78 -15.79 18.84
N ALA A 77 -1.60 -16.35 18.59
CA ALA A 77 -0.48 -16.40 19.54
C ALA A 77 0.32 -15.09 19.63
N ALA A 78 0.19 -14.17 18.67
CA ALA A 78 0.97 -12.93 18.65
C ALA A 78 0.68 -12.03 19.86
N LYS A 79 1.73 -11.43 20.43
CA LYS A 79 1.60 -10.35 21.41
C LYS A 79 1.23 -9.04 20.72
N TYR A 80 1.94 -8.74 19.64
CA TYR A 80 1.75 -7.53 18.85
C TYR A 80 1.12 -7.85 17.50
N VAL A 81 0.07 -7.13 17.15
CA VAL A 81 -0.62 -7.24 15.86
C VAL A 81 -0.52 -5.90 15.15
N ILE A 82 0.30 -5.83 14.11
CA ILE A 82 0.46 -4.63 13.30
C ILE A 82 -0.59 -4.65 12.19
N THR A 83 -1.30 -3.56 11.96
CA THR A 83 -2.28 -3.45 10.87
C THR A 83 -2.01 -2.22 10.02
N THR A 84 -2.27 -2.30 8.71
CA THR A 84 -2.17 -1.16 7.77
C THR A 84 -3.55 -0.63 7.30
N HIS A 85 -4.62 -1.31 7.68
CA HIS A 85 -6.01 -0.99 7.28
C HIS A 85 -6.93 -1.00 8.50
N GLN A 86 -8.10 -1.67 8.46
CA GLN A 86 -8.97 -1.74 9.63
C GLN A 86 -8.25 -2.44 10.81
N PRO A 87 -8.29 -1.86 12.02
CA PRO A 87 -7.62 -2.45 13.18
C PRO A 87 -8.28 -3.76 13.59
N PHE A 88 -7.45 -4.75 13.91
CA PHE A 88 -7.89 -6.11 14.18
C PHE A 88 -7.11 -6.70 15.36
N LYS A 89 -7.84 -7.41 16.23
CA LYS A 89 -7.29 -8.27 17.27
C LYS A 89 -8.10 -9.55 17.33
N ALA A 90 -7.43 -10.70 17.48
CA ALA A 90 -8.12 -11.95 17.76
C ALA A 90 -8.71 -11.95 19.18
N ARG A 91 -8.08 -11.22 20.12
CA ARG A 91 -8.52 -11.07 21.51
C ARG A 91 -7.95 -9.82 22.18
N ARG A 92 -8.54 -9.45 23.33
CA ARG A 92 -8.21 -8.23 24.08
C ARG A 92 -6.75 -8.16 24.57
N ALA A 93 -6.16 -9.30 24.92
CA ALA A 93 -4.81 -9.35 25.50
C ALA A 93 -3.67 -9.07 24.49
N GLN A 94 -3.98 -8.98 23.19
CA GLN A 94 -3.04 -8.54 22.17
C GLN A 94 -2.97 -7.01 22.13
N ILE A 95 -1.83 -6.50 21.66
CA ILE A 95 -1.60 -5.07 21.44
C ILE A 95 -1.64 -4.83 19.93
N ASN A 96 -2.58 -4.03 19.45
CA ASN A 96 -2.62 -3.61 18.06
C ASN A 96 -1.96 -2.25 17.88
N ILE A 97 -1.00 -2.21 16.96
CA ILE A 97 -0.36 -0.98 16.51
C ILE A 97 -0.83 -0.74 15.07
N GLN A 98 -1.44 0.40 14.85
CA GLN A 98 -2.03 0.76 13.57
C GLN A 98 -1.12 1.71 12.81
N PHE A 99 -0.65 1.26 11.64
CA PHE A 99 0.19 2.06 10.75
C PHE A 99 -0.58 2.81 9.67
N TRP A 100 -1.82 2.40 9.38
CA TRP A 100 -2.58 2.89 8.25
C TRP A 100 -1.77 2.79 6.94
N HIS A 101 -2.17 3.50 5.89
CA HIS A 101 -1.58 3.38 4.54
C HIS A 101 -1.42 4.71 3.79
N GLY A 102 -1.44 5.83 4.50
CA GLY A 102 -1.17 7.15 3.92
C GLY A 102 -1.92 8.29 4.58
N VAL A 103 -1.55 9.52 4.26
CA VAL A 103 -2.23 10.71 4.77
C VAL A 103 -3.57 10.90 4.03
N PRO A 104 -4.70 11.14 4.73
CA PRO A 104 -5.97 11.40 4.07
C PRO A 104 -5.95 12.63 3.14
N LEU A 105 -5.94 12.41 1.83
CA LEU A 105 -6.22 13.47 0.84
C LEU A 105 -7.71 13.47 0.46
N LYS A 106 -8.25 12.29 0.18
CA LYS A 106 -9.68 12.09 -0.11
C LYS A 106 -10.49 12.01 1.18
N ARG A 107 -11.74 12.48 1.13
CA ARG A 107 -12.70 12.31 2.23
C ARG A 107 -12.99 10.83 2.44
N MET A 108 -12.95 10.39 3.70
CA MET A 108 -13.21 9.01 4.11
C MET A 108 -13.99 8.98 5.43
N GLY A 109 -14.60 7.83 5.75
CA GLY A 109 -15.33 7.62 7.00
C GLY A 109 -16.42 8.67 7.23
N PHE A 110 -16.46 9.30 8.41
CA PHE A 110 -17.48 10.31 8.74
C PHE A 110 -17.49 11.53 7.80
N MET A 111 -16.38 11.82 7.14
CA MET A 111 -16.26 12.95 6.23
C MET A 111 -16.68 12.60 4.79
N ALA A 112 -16.91 11.32 4.48
CA ALA A 112 -17.25 10.87 3.13
C ALA A 112 -18.75 10.90 2.87
N HIS A 113 -19.13 11.51 1.75
CA HIS A 113 -20.54 11.64 1.30
C HIS A 113 -21.16 10.32 0.85
N ASN A 114 -20.34 9.37 0.42
CA ASN A 114 -20.77 8.08 -0.12
C ASN A 114 -20.81 6.96 0.95
N THR A 115 -20.79 7.31 2.24
CA THR A 115 -20.86 6.35 3.34
C THR A 115 -22.09 6.58 4.20
N CYS A 116 -22.63 5.51 4.79
CA CYS A 116 -23.77 5.65 5.70
C CYS A 116 -23.31 5.76 7.16
N TYR A 117 -24.01 6.58 7.95
CA TYR A 117 -23.68 6.84 9.36
C TYR A 117 -23.51 5.57 10.20
N ARG A 118 -24.37 4.56 9.97
CA ARG A 118 -24.30 3.27 10.68
C ARG A 118 -22.98 2.52 10.41
N ALA A 119 -22.47 2.57 9.19
CA ALA A 119 -21.18 1.96 8.85
C ALA A 119 -20.02 2.71 9.53
N ASN A 120 -20.06 4.04 9.53
CA ASN A 120 -19.05 4.88 10.18
C ASN A 120 -19.03 4.67 11.69
N LYS A 121 -20.20 4.63 12.36
CA LYS A 121 -20.29 4.28 13.78
C LYS A 121 -19.74 2.89 14.10
N ARG A 122 -19.93 1.91 13.21
CA ARG A 122 -19.33 0.58 13.40
C ARG A 122 -17.81 0.64 13.27
N ASN A 123 -17.29 1.36 12.27
CA ASN A 123 -15.86 1.53 12.08
C ASN A 123 -15.24 2.24 13.28
N GLN A 124 -15.84 3.34 13.75
CA GLN A 124 -15.48 4.04 14.98
C GLN A 124 -15.34 3.05 16.17
N LYS A 125 -16.34 2.19 16.40
CA LYS A 125 -16.29 1.19 17.47
C LYS A 125 -15.12 0.21 17.30
N LEU A 126 -14.78 -0.19 16.07
CA LEU A 126 -13.62 -1.04 15.79
C LEU A 126 -12.32 -0.31 16.12
N TRP A 127 -12.17 0.96 15.74
CA TRP A 127 -10.99 1.77 16.08
C TRP A 127 -10.83 1.98 17.58
N HIS A 128 -11.90 2.32 18.31
CA HIS A 128 -11.83 2.45 19.77
C HIS A 128 -11.50 1.13 20.47
N LYS A 129 -12.08 0.01 20.00
CA LYS A 129 -11.90 -1.30 20.63
C LYS A 129 -10.54 -1.93 20.31
N ASN A 130 -10.12 -1.85 19.05
CA ASN A 130 -9.04 -2.68 18.53
C ASN A 130 -7.72 -1.95 18.42
N ALA A 131 -7.67 -0.67 18.04
CA ALA A 131 -6.40 0.05 17.90
C ALA A 131 -5.90 0.51 19.26
N ASP A 132 -4.85 -0.09 19.79
CA ASP A 132 -4.28 0.34 21.08
C ASP A 132 -3.35 1.55 20.89
N MET A 133 -2.61 1.58 19.76
CA MET A 133 -1.77 2.69 19.33
C MET A 133 -1.98 2.96 17.83
N VAL A 134 -1.88 4.23 17.42
CA VAL A 134 -1.94 4.66 16.02
C VAL A 134 -0.71 5.51 15.73
N THR A 135 0.10 5.12 14.75
CA THR A 135 1.25 5.95 14.36
C THR A 135 0.77 7.20 13.63
N SER A 136 1.48 8.28 13.85
CA SER A 136 1.20 9.60 13.30
C SER A 136 2.46 10.18 12.67
N SER A 137 2.31 10.82 11.52
CA SER A 137 3.37 11.59 10.86
C SER A 137 3.30 13.10 11.14
N SER A 138 2.17 13.64 11.60
CA SER A 138 1.99 15.07 11.88
C SER A 138 0.69 15.37 12.60
N ASP A 139 0.57 16.55 13.22
CA ASP A 139 -0.69 17.05 13.79
C ASP A 139 -1.82 17.16 12.74
N LEU A 140 -1.46 17.46 11.49
CA LEU A 140 -2.39 17.48 10.38
C LEU A 140 -2.95 16.07 10.13
N TYR A 141 -2.10 15.05 10.11
CA TYR A 141 -2.54 13.66 9.97
C TYR A 141 -3.49 13.25 11.10
N GLU A 142 -3.18 13.59 12.35
CA GLU A 142 -4.02 13.29 13.51
C GLU A 142 -5.39 13.96 13.38
N THR A 143 -5.42 15.25 13.01
CA THR A 143 -6.65 16.00 12.81
C THR A 143 -7.53 15.35 11.74
N LEU A 144 -6.94 15.02 10.58
CA LEU A 144 -7.66 14.41 9.47
C LEU A 144 -8.18 13.02 9.82
N MET A 145 -7.36 12.18 10.45
CA MET A 145 -7.74 10.82 10.83
C MET A 145 -8.76 10.80 11.98
N SER A 146 -8.68 11.73 12.93
CA SER A 146 -9.71 11.91 13.96
C SER A 146 -11.04 12.35 13.33
N ALA A 147 -11.03 13.31 12.40
CA ALA A 147 -12.24 13.71 11.69
C ALA A 147 -12.85 12.55 10.88
N CYS A 148 -12.01 11.76 10.20
CA CYS A 148 -12.46 10.67 9.34
C CYS A 148 -12.93 9.44 10.11
N MET A 149 -12.17 8.99 11.12
CA MET A 149 -12.35 7.70 11.78
C MET A 149 -12.79 7.82 13.25
N ALA A 150 -12.90 9.04 13.78
CA ALA A 150 -13.20 9.34 15.18
C ALA A 150 -12.20 8.71 16.16
N ILE A 151 -10.92 8.74 15.81
CA ILE A 151 -9.82 8.25 16.67
C ILE A 151 -9.59 9.23 17.82
N GLU A 152 -9.44 8.70 19.03
CA GLU A 152 -9.12 9.48 20.23
C GLU A 152 -7.66 9.95 20.20
N GLY A 153 -7.43 11.24 20.49
CA GLY A 153 -6.09 11.85 20.44
C GLY A 153 -5.01 11.08 21.22
N LYS A 154 -5.34 10.57 22.41
CA LYS A 154 -4.42 9.79 23.26
C LYS A 154 -3.87 8.50 22.62
N LYS A 155 -4.46 8.03 21.52
CA LYS A 155 -3.99 6.83 20.82
C LYS A 155 -2.86 7.13 19.83
N TYR A 156 -2.69 8.39 19.43
CA TYR A 156 -1.66 8.76 18.48
C TYR A 156 -0.27 8.72 19.10
N GLN A 157 0.70 8.29 18.31
CA GLN A 157 2.12 8.27 18.62
C GLN A 157 2.87 8.84 17.42
N LYS A 158 3.54 9.99 17.61
CA LYS A 158 4.27 10.69 16.54
C LYS A 158 5.59 9.97 16.22
N LEU A 159 5.48 8.88 15.48
CA LEU A 159 6.58 7.99 15.10
C LEU A 159 6.89 8.03 13.60
N GLY A 160 6.09 8.75 12.80
CA GLY A 160 6.18 8.68 11.34
C GLY A 160 5.56 7.42 10.76
N PHE A 161 5.97 7.09 9.53
CA PHE A 161 5.51 5.91 8.79
C PHE A 161 6.73 5.11 8.32
N PRO A 162 6.78 3.79 8.59
CA PRO A 162 7.93 2.96 8.20
C PRO A 162 8.34 3.09 6.74
N ARG A 163 7.39 3.35 5.83
CA ARG A 163 7.73 3.49 4.40
C ARG A 163 8.56 4.71 4.05
N ILE A 164 8.48 5.78 4.85
CA ILE A 164 9.19 7.03 4.59
C ILE A 164 10.68 6.85 4.89
N ASP A 165 11.04 6.03 5.87
CA ASP A 165 12.43 5.76 6.26
C ASP A 165 13.26 5.13 5.12
N TYR A 166 12.59 4.52 4.14
CA TYR A 166 13.21 3.83 3.01
C TYR A 166 13.34 4.70 1.75
N ILE A 167 12.77 5.91 1.73
CA ILE A 167 12.92 6.83 0.59
C ILE A 167 14.40 7.16 0.39
N ASP A 168 15.14 7.41 1.47
CA ASP A 168 16.57 7.75 1.41
C ASP A 168 17.47 6.49 1.35
N GLN A 169 16.89 5.30 1.21
CA GLN A 169 17.59 4.01 1.21
C GLN A 169 17.10 3.14 0.05
N PRO A 170 17.34 3.55 -1.21
CA PRO A 170 16.90 2.78 -2.37
C PRO A 170 17.52 1.38 -2.37
N ALA A 171 16.69 0.37 -2.57
CA ALA A 171 17.12 -1.02 -2.61
C ALA A 171 17.69 -1.43 -3.98
N ILE A 172 17.35 -0.68 -5.03
CA ILE A 172 17.83 -0.92 -6.40
C ILE A 172 18.41 0.38 -6.92
N ALA A 173 19.70 0.35 -7.25
CA ALA A 173 20.41 1.48 -7.82
C ALA A 173 19.79 1.96 -9.15
N LYS A 174 19.84 3.27 -9.39
CA LYS A 174 19.40 3.92 -10.63
C LYS A 174 19.87 3.23 -11.91
N GLU A 175 21.14 2.84 -12.00
CA GLU A 175 21.70 2.17 -13.19
C GLU A 175 21.05 0.80 -13.41
N LYS A 176 20.71 0.11 -12.31
CA LYS A 176 20.04 -1.18 -12.37
C LYS A 176 18.58 -1.02 -12.81
N LEU A 177 17.89 0.03 -12.35
CA LEU A 177 16.55 0.37 -12.83
C LEU A 177 16.53 0.65 -14.34
N LEU A 178 17.52 1.37 -14.87
CA LEU A 178 17.67 1.62 -16.32
C LEU A 178 17.87 0.32 -17.11
N GLU A 179 18.73 -0.56 -16.62
CA GLU A 179 18.98 -1.86 -17.26
C GLU A 179 17.73 -2.74 -17.23
N ASP A 180 17.06 -2.82 -16.08
CA ASP A 180 15.93 -3.72 -15.87
C ASP A 180 14.69 -3.29 -16.64
N LEU A 181 14.36 -2.00 -16.61
CA LEU A 181 13.09 -1.49 -17.14
C LEU A 181 13.22 -0.93 -18.56
N PHE A 182 14.38 -0.38 -18.92
CA PHE A 182 14.58 0.32 -20.21
C PHE A 182 15.65 -0.32 -21.09
N LYS A 183 16.36 -1.36 -20.61
CA LYS A 183 17.41 -2.08 -21.34
C LYS A 183 18.52 -1.16 -21.85
N THR A 184 18.88 -0.17 -21.06
CA THR A 184 19.86 0.86 -21.43
C THR A 184 20.80 1.22 -20.27
N LYS A 185 21.84 1.98 -20.60
CA LYS A 185 22.73 2.66 -19.65
C LYS A 185 22.84 4.12 -20.09
N ASP A 186 22.60 5.04 -19.18
CA ASP A 186 22.67 6.47 -19.43
C ASP A 186 23.06 7.21 -18.15
N GLU A 187 24.26 7.78 -18.14
CA GLU A 187 24.81 8.51 -16.98
C GLU A 187 24.11 9.86 -16.75
N GLN A 188 23.43 10.40 -17.76
CA GLN A 188 22.68 11.66 -17.68
C GLN A 188 21.20 11.44 -17.37
N ALA A 189 20.80 10.18 -17.19
CA ALA A 189 19.40 9.79 -17.03
C ALA A 189 18.71 10.54 -15.90
N LYS A 190 17.47 10.97 -16.17
CA LYS A 190 16.50 11.40 -15.16
C LYS A 190 15.31 10.44 -15.17
N ILE A 191 15.11 9.69 -14.10
CA ILE A 191 14.04 8.71 -13.98
C ILE A 191 12.84 9.36 -13.29
N GLY A 192 11.74 9.50 -14.01
CA GLY A 192 10.45 9.86 -13.44
C GLY A 192 9.60 8.65 -13.14
N ILE A 193 8.68 8.78 -12.20
CA ILE A 193 7.61 7.80 -11.99
C ILE A 193 6.24 8.47 -12.08
N TYR A 194 5.35 7.87 -12.86
CA TYR A 194 3.95 8.24 -12.98
C TYR A 194 3.06 7.25 -12.22
N MET A 195 2.33 7.78 -11.24
CA MET A 195 1.48 7.03 -10.32
C MET A 195 0.10 7.66 -10.20
N PRO A 196 -0.80 7.44 -11.18
CA PRO A 196 -2.17 7.89 -11.05
C PRO A 196 -2.93 7.03 -10.04
N THR A 197 -3.98 7.58 -9.46
CA THR A 197 -4.97 6.80 -8.75
C THR A 197 -5.74 5.87 -9.70
N PHE A 198 -6.45 4.88 -9.13
CA PHE A 198 -7.27 3.96 -9.91
C PHE A 198 -8.51 4.67 -10.47
N ARG A 199 -8.64 4.72 -11.80
CA ARG A 199 -9.65 5.56 -12.48
C ARG A 199 -10.93 4.84 -12.86
N TYR A 200 -11.02 3.53 -12.67
CA TYR A 200 -12.30 2.83 -12.82
C TYR A 200 -13.38 3.39 -11.89
N GLU A 201 -12.98 3.92 -10.73
CA GLU A 201 -13.90 4.55 -9.77
C GLU A 201 -14.43 5.92 -10.22
N LEU A 202 -13.96 6.47 -11.35
CA LEU A 202 -14.50 7.70 -11.93
C LEU A 202 -15.86 7.51 -12.61
N GLU A 203 -16.30 6.25 -12.79
CA GLU A 203 -17.56 5.91 -13.47
C GLU A 203 -17.69 6.48 -14.90
N ASP A 204 -16.55 6.78 -15.54
CA ASP A 204 -16.46 7.25 -16.92
C ASP A 204 -15.86 6.14 -17.81
N PRO A 205 -16.68 5.46 -18.64
CA PRO A 205 -16.21 4.41 -19.54
C PRO A 205 -15.17 4.91 -20.56
N SER A 206 -15.20 6.19 -20.92
CA SER A 206 -14.28 6.74 -21.93
C SER A 206 -12.83 6.73 -21.44
N VAL A 207 -12.62 6.96 -20.14
CA VAL A 207 -11.29 6.91 -19.51
C VAL A 207 -10.69 5.51 -19.62
N MET A 208 -11.48 4.48 -19.31
CA MET A 208 -11.01 3.09 -19.40
C MET A 208 -10.73 2.67 -20.83
N GLU A 209 -11.51 3.16 -21.80
CA GLU A 209 -11.28 2.91 -23.22
C GLU A 209 -10.00 3.59 -23.72
N MET A 210 -9.72 4.83 -23.30
CA MET A 210 -8.46 5.49 -23.58
C MET A 210 -7.26 4.70 -23.02
N ILE A 211 -7.35 4.23 -21.77
CA ILE A 211 -6.27 3.45 -21.14
C ILE A 211 -5.99 2.16 -21.93
N LYS A 212 -7.03 1.42 -22.34
CA LYS A 212 -6.91 0.21 -23.17
C LYS A 212 -6.20 0.48 -24.50
N GLN A 213 -6.39 1.66 -25.08
CA GLN A 213 -5.76 2.07 -26.34
C GLN A 213 -4.32 2.58 -26.17
N GLY A 214 -3.70 2.40 -25.00
CA GLY A 214 -2.33 2.84 -24.74
C GLY A 214 -2.21 4.24 -24.17
N ASN A 215 -3.33 4.95 -23.96
CA ASN A 215 -3.34 6.28 -23.35
C ASN A 215 -3.38 6.18 -21.82
N PHE A 216 -2.24 5.82 -21.23
CA PHE A 216 -2.10 5.68 -19.78
C PHE A 216 -2.28 6.99 -19.00
N PHE A 217 -2.25 8.15 -19.66
CA PHE A 217 -2.64 9.44 -19.06
C PHE A 217 -4.15 9.70 -19.09
N ALA A 218 -4.90 9.06 -19.99
CA ALA A 218 -6.31 9.33 -20.27
C ALA A 218 -6.59 10.79 -20.66
N PHE A 219 -5.70 11.41 -21.44
CA PHE A 219 -5.88 12.78 -21.95
C PHE A 219 -6.30 12.79 -23.42
N LEU A 220 -7.17 13.74 -23.79
CA LEU A 220 -7.51 13.98 -25.19
C LEU A 220 -6.27 14.45 -25.96
N GLY A 221 -6.04 13.86 -27.14
CA GLY A 221 -4.88 14.19 -27.98
C GLY A 221 -3.54 13.68 -27.46
N PHE A 222 -3.53 12.77 -26.48
CA PHE A 222 -2.31 12.13 -26.01
C PHE A 222 -1.69 11.27 -27.13
N ASP A 223 -0.39 11.47 -27.34
CA ASP A 223 0.41 10.71 -28.29
C ASP A 223 1.62 10.12 -27.55
N PRO A 224 1.63 8.79 -27.31
CA PRO A 224 2.70 8.15 -26.56
C PRO A 224 4.04 8.16 -27.33
N TYR A 225 4.04 8.27 -28.66
CA TYR A 225 5.27 8.37 -29.45
C TYR A 225 5.93 9.74 -29.26
N LYS A 226 5.14 10.82 -29.33
CA LYS A 226 5.66 12.17 -29.03
C LYS A 226 6.19 12.29 -27.62
N LEU A 227 5.53 11.65 -26.64
CA LEU A 227 6.04 11.59 -25.29
C LEU A 227 7.38 10.85 -25.24
N ASN A 228 7.47 9.66 -25.85
CA ASN A 228 8.72 8.89 -25.87
C ASN A 228 9.87 9.69 -26.49
N ASP A 229 9.64 10.34 -27.63
CA ASP A 229 10.66 11.13 -28.32
C ASP A 229 11.09 12.33 -27.47
N ALA A 230 10.15 13.04 -26.86
CA ALA A 230 10.46 14.15 -25.96
C ALA A 230 11.26 13.69 -24.73
N LEU A 231 10.91 12.54 -24.14
CA LEU A 231 11.68 11.97 -23.02
C LEU A 231 13.09 11.60 -23.46
N LYS A 232 13.23 10.98 -24.63
CA LYS A 232 14.53 10.61 -25.21
C LYS A 232 15.44 11.81 -25.44
N ASP A 233 14.92 12.88 -26.04
CA ASP A 233 15.67 14.12 -26.31
C ASP A 233 16.18 14.80 -25.03
N ASN A 234 15.58 14.49 -23.87
CA ASN A 234 15.91 15.07 -22.58
C ASN A 234 16.64 14.11 -21.62
N HIS A 235 17.08 12.93 -22.09
CA HIS A 235 17.64 11.88 -21.22
C HIS A 235 16.71 11.50 -20.06
N GLN A 236 15.40 11.50 -20.31
CA GLN A 236 14.37 11.19 -19.33
C GLN A 236 13.78 9.80 -19.57
N TYR A 237 13.45 9.12 -18.48
CA TYR A 237 12.91 7.77 -18.47
C TYR A 237 11.68 7.74 -17.57
N LEU A 238 10.53 7.36 -18.09
CA LEU A 238 9.27 7.37 -17.35
C LEU A 238 8.84 5.96 -16.97
N ILE A 239 8.81 5.69 -15.67
CA ILE A 239 8.21 4.49 -15.10
C ILE A 239 6.70 4.75 -14.92
N VAL A 240 5.85 3.93 -15.50
CA VAL A 240 4.39 4.01 -15.38
C VAL A 240 3.89 2.90 -14.46
N LYS A 241 3.35 3.26 -13.29
CA LYS A 241 2.83 2.33 -12.30
C LYS A 241 1.33 2.50 -12.13
N LEU A 242 0.56 1.78 -12.94
CA LEU A 242 -0.90 1.80 -12.86
C LEU A 242 -1.43 0.81 -11.81
N HIS A 243 -2.73 0.91 -11.52
CA HIS A 243 -3.42 -0.08 -10.72
C HIS A 243 -3.39 -1.46 -11.42
N PRO A 244 -3.26 -2.60 -10.72
CA PRO A 244 -3.19 -3.93 -11.35
C PRO A 244 -4.33 -4.26 -12.31
N TYR A 245 -5.53 -3.70 -12.07
CA TYR A 245 -6.66 -3.87 -12.99
C TYR A 245 -6.46 -3.11 -14.31
N GLU A 246 -5.95 -1.87 -14.27
CA GLU A 246 -5.65 -1.08 -15.47
C GLU A 246 -4.47 -1.68 -16.21
N MET A 247 -3.44 -2.14 -15.48
CA MET A 247 -2.29 -2.85 -16.05
C MET A 247 -2.72 -4.04 -16.92
N ARG A 248 -3.65 -4.87 -16.43
CA ARG A 248 -4.16 -6.04 -17.17
C ARG A 248 -4.89 -5.72 -18.47
N MET A 249 -5.19 -4.45 -18.72
CA MET A 249 -5.83 -4.00 -19.97
C MET A 249 -4.84 -3.79 -21.11
N PHE A 250 -3.54 -3.78 -20.81
CA PHE A 250 -2.50 -3.67 -21.84
C PHE A 250 -2.17 -5.07 -22.35
N ASP A 251 -2.49 -5.33 -23.61
CA ASP A 251 -2.35 -6.65 -24.23
C ASP A 251 -0.89 -7.14 -24.32
N ASN A 252 0.10 -6.25 -24.22
CA ASN A 252 1.52 -6.59 -24.16
C ASN A 252 2.27 -5.60 -23.24
N PHE A 253 2.71 -6.08 -22.08
CA PHE A 253 3.49 -5.29 -21.10
C PHE A 253 4.89 -4.91 -21.57
N ASN A 254 5.37 -5.46 -22.68
CA ASN A 254 6.58 -4.99 -23.31
C ASN A 254 6.29 -3.64 -23.94
N SER A 255 6.63 -2.57 -23.22
CA SER A 255 6.62 -1.24 -23.77
C SER A 255 7.43 -1.23 -25.06
N GLN A 256 6.78 -0.93 -26.19
CA GLN A 256 7.44 -0.70 -27.47
C GLN A 256 8.29 0.60 -27.46
N PHE A 257 8.26 1.35 -26.35
CA PHE A 257 8.90 2.63 -26.16
C PHE A 257 10.24 2.47 -25.45
N SER A 258 11.27 3.21 -25.91
CA SER A 258 12.61 3.17 -25.33
C SER A 258 12.73 3.91 -23.99
N ASN A 259 11.88 4.91 -23.76
CA ASN A 259 11.95 5.83 -22.63
C ASN A 259 10.69 5.81 -21.75
N VAL A 260 9.77 4.87 -21.99
CA VAL A 260 8.61 4.61 -21.13
C VAL A 260 8.59 3.13 -20.77
N ALA A 261 8.52 2.79 -19.50
CA ALA A 261 8.44 1.41 -19.03
C ALA A 261 7.29 1.24 -18.04
N PHE A 262 6.64 0.08 -18.05
CA PHE A 262 5.55 -0.20 -17.11
C PHE A 262 6.06 -1.04 -15.95
N LEU A 263 5.85 -0.55 -14.73
CA LEU A 263 6.19 -1.27 -13.51
C LEU A 263 4.94 -2.01 -13.01
N ASN A 264 4.98 -3.33 -12.97
CA ASN A 264 3.93 -4.14 -12.35
C ASN A 264 4.33 -4.55 -10.92
N ASN A 265 3.45 -5.25 -10.21
CA ASN A 265 3.78 -5.73 -8.87
C ASN A 265 4.75 -6.92 -8.91
N ASP A 266 4.84 -7.64 -10.03
CA ASP A 266 5.71 -8.83 -10.14
C ASP A 266 7.18 -8.42 -9.99
N TYR A 267 7.61 -7.31 -10.60
CA TYR A 267 8.96 -6.77 -10.39
C TYR A 267 9.26 -6.50 -8.91
N LEU A 268 8.28 -5.99 -8.15
CA LEU A 268 8.43 -5.72 -6.71
C LEU A 268 8.54 -7.02 -5.90
N PHE A 269 7.78 -8.05 -6.27
CA PHE A 269 7.83 -9.36 -5.62
C PHE A 269 9.11 -10.13 -5.96
N GLU A 270 9.53 -10.14 -7.22
CA GLU A 270 10.73 -10.82 -7.70
C GLU A 270 12.00 -10.27 -7.06
N ASN A 271 12.03 -8.96 -6.79
CA ASN A 271 13.15 -8.31 -6.12
C ASN A 271 12.99 -8.23 -4.58
N ASP A 272 11.89 -8.75 -4.01
CA ASP A 272 11.53 -8.64 -2.59
C ASP A 272 11.68 -7.21 -2.02
N ILE A 273 11.04 -6.25 -2.70
CA ILE A 273 11.05 -4.82 -2.34
C ILE A 273 9.64 -4.25 -2.24
N ASP A 274 9.51 -3.13 -1.53
CA ASP A 274 8.40 -2.21 -1.65
C ASP A 274 8.72 -1.11 -2.66
N LEU A 275 7.68 -0.51 -3.23
CA LEU A 275 7.79 0.65 -4.10
C LEU A 275 8.55 1.82 -3.45
N TYR A 276 8.41 2.07 -2.15
CA TYR A 276 9.15 3.16 -1.49
C TYR A 276 10.67 2.90 -1.43
N GLU A 277 11.11 1.65 -1.61
CA GLU A 277 12.53 1.31 -1.78
C GLU A 277 13.03 1.56 -3.22
N LEU A 278 12.17 2.07 -4.11
CA LEU A 278 12.54 2.53 -5.46
C LEU A 278 12.43 4.05 -5.61
N LEU A 279 11.52 4.69 -4.87
CA LEU A 279 11.22 6.11 -5.03
C LEU A 279 12.44 7.01 -4.80
N GLY A 280 13.37 6.59 -3.93
CA GLY A 280 14.62 7.29 -3.67
C GLY A 280 15.50 7.53 -4.90
N ASP A 281 15.42 6.63 -5.88
CA ASP A 281 16.20 6.69 -7.12
C ASP A 281 15.42 7.31 -8.30
N THR A 282 14.31 8.00 -8.00
CA THR A 282 13.54 8.76 -8.98
C THR A 282 13.79 10.26 -8.83
N ASP A 283 13.91 10.97 -9.95
CA ASP A 283 14.16 12.41 -10.03
C ASP A 283 12.87 13.24 -10.01
N PHE A 284 11.73 12.67 -10.41
CA PHE A 284 10.43 13.36 -10.38
C PHE A 284 9.24 12.40 -10.27
N LEU A 285 8.18 12.88 -9.60
CA LEU A 285 6.91 12.18 -9.46
C LEU A 285 5.82 12.91 -10.27
N ILE A 286 5.09 12.16 -11.09
CA ILE A 286 3.84 12.61 -11.71
C ILE A 286 2.71 11.83 -11.03
N THR A 287 1.74 12.54 -10.45
CA THR A 287 0.56 11.93 -9.82
C THR A 287 -0.65 12.85 -9.95
N ASP A 288 -1.80 12.40 -9.47
CA ASP A 288 -3.07 13.10 -9.48
C ASP A 288 -3.51 13.41 -8.03
N PHE A 289 -4.46 12.65 -7.49
CA PHE A 289 -5.04 12.82 -6.17
C PHE A 289 -4.70 11.63 -5.27
N SER A 290 -3.41 11.26 -5.29
CA SER A 290 -2.80 10.21 -4.50
C SER A 290 -2.25 10.74 -3.17
N SER A 291 -2.15 9.85 -2.19
CA SER A 291 -1.51 10.10 -0.88
C SER A 291 -0.06 9.60 -0.81
N ILE A 292 0.56 9.37 -1.98
CA ILE A 292 1.96 8.96 -2.07
C ILE A 292 2.88 10.02 -1.47
#